data_AF-X7ZUN5-F1
#
_entry.id   AF-X7ZUN5-F1
#
_cell.length_a   1.000
_cell.length_b   1.000
_cell.length_c   1.000
_cell.angle_alpha   90.00
_cell.angle_beta   90.00
_cell.angle_gamma   90.00
#
_symmetry.space_group_name_H-M   'P 1'
#
loop_
_entity.id
_entity.type
_entity.pdbx_description
1 polymer ?
#
loop_
_entity_poly.entity_id
_entity_poly.type
_entity_poly.pdbx_seq_one_letter_code
_entity_poly.pdbx_strand_id
1 'polypeptide(L)'
;MEAGLTAGQLSRIVISALSSGANGLPAGSWTRERAVLAVVDGDGAAELFAGEGACVLRPGPDASPGSAPAADISAHQLVRAVVDTGAAQVMVLPNGYVAVEELVAGCTAALGWGVDVVPVPTGSMVQGLAALAVHDPASQAVDDGYTMARAAGAARHGSVRTATQRALTWAGTCEPGDGLGIAGDEVLIVARDVAGAAIGLLDLLLASGGDLVTVLVGAGIDDEDAAVLSDLLDKHMHDRHPGTELVTYRTGHRGDALLIGVE
;
A
#
# COMPACT_ATOMS: atom_id res chain seq x y z
N MET A 1 -1.25 29.56 19.46
CA MET A 1 0.15 29.50 18.99
C MET A 1 1.13 29.38 20.15
N GLU A 2 1.05 30.20 21.18
CA GLU A 2 2.03 30.20 22.29
C GLU A 2 2.19 28.85 23.00
N ALA A 3 1.10 28.11 23.26
CA ALA A 3 1.18 26.78 23.87
C ALA A 3 1.86 25.71 22.99
N GLY A 4 1.84 25.89 21.66
CA GLY A 4 2.41 24.92 20.71
C GLY A 4 3.93 25.02 20.56
N LEU A 5 4.51 26.20 20.88
CA LEU A 5 5.96 26.42 20.87
C LEU A 5 6.69 25.53 21.90
N THR A 6 6.02 25.19 22.99
CA THR A 6 6.52 24.26 24.01
C THR A 6 6.54 22.80 23.55
N ALA A 7 5.80 22.45 22.50
CA ALA A 7 5.68 21.07 21.99
C ALA A 7 6.58 20.80 20.75
N GLY A 8 7.16 21.83 20.14
CA GLY A 8 8.03 21.69 18.97
C GLY A 8 8.07 22.93 18.08
N GLN A 9 8.75 22.81 16.94
CA GLN A 9 8.86 23.88 15.95
C GLN A 9 7.55 24.01 15.19
N LEU A 10 6.95 25.22 15.17
CA LEU A 10 5.73 25.47 14.42
C LEU A 10 6.04 25.50 12.92
N SER A 11 5.41 24.62 12.15
CA SER A 11 5.43 24.61 10.68
C SER A 11 4.01 24.69 10.14
N ARG A 12 3.82 25.35 8.99
CA ARG A 12 2.54 25.42 8.24
C ARG A 12 1.37 25.94 9.09
N ILE A 13 1.54 27.12 9.66
CA ILE A 13 0.51 27.80 10.46
C ILE A 13 -0.64 28.22 9.55
N VAL A 14 -1.81 27.64 9.81
CA VAL A 14 -3.06 28.01 9.14
C VAL A 14 -3.87 28.91 10.08
N ILE A 15 -4.19 30.12 9.63
CA ILE A 15 -5.03 31.06 10.38
C ILE A 15 -6.41 31.10 9.72
N SER A 16 -7.36 30.38 10.31
CA SER A 16 -8.76 30.43 9.89
C SER A 16 -9.45 31.60 10.60
N ALA A 17 -9.99 32.56 9.83
CA ALA A 17 -10.82 33.62 10.40
C ALA A 17 -12.20 33.04 10.74
N LEU A 18 -12.67 33.24 11.98
CA LEU A 18 -14.04 32.90 12.37
C LEU A 18 -15.01 33.95 11.80
N SER A 19 -15.18 33.99 10.48
CA SER A 19 -16.23 34.78 9.83
C SER A 19 -17.40 33.89 9.46
N SER A 20 -18.60 34.28 9.88
CA SER A 20 -19.87 33.63 9.55
C SER A 20 -20.05 33.54 8.03
N GLY A 21 -19.86 32.37 7.45
CA GLY A 21 -20.41 32.06 6.11
C GLY A 21 -19.53 31.30 5.11
N ALA A 22 -18.22 31.10 5.34
CA ALA A 22 -17.37 30.34 4.42
C ALA A 22 -16.76 29.11 5.11
N ASN A 23 -17.21 27.91 4.73
CA ASN A 23 -16.58 26.66 5.12
C ASN A 23 -15.35 26.43 4.23
N GLY A 24 -14.15 26.39 4.83
CA GLY A 24 -12.91 25.99 4.15
C GLY A 24 -11.84 27.08 4.07
N LEU A 25 -10.60 26.68 3.83
CA LEU A 25 -9.51 27.60 3.53
C LEU A 25 -9.78 28.35 2.22
N PRO A 26 -9.33 29.62 2.10
CA PRO A 26 -9.48 30.36 0.84
C PRO A 26 -8.80 29.61 -0.31
N ALA A 27 -9.52 29.47 -1.43
CA ALA A 27 -8.97 28.93 -2.67
C ALA A 27 -7.71 29.73 -3.04
N GLY A 28 -6.54 29.07 -3.01
CA GLY A 28 -5.23 29.70 -3.25
C GLY A 28 -4.18 29.51 -2.14
N SER A 29 -4.50 28.84 -1.02
CA SER A 29 -3.51 28.48 0.00
C SER A 29 -2.72 27.20 -0.30
N TRP A 30 -3.14 26.42 -1.29
CA TRP A 30 -2.55 25.13 -1.65
C TRP A 30 -1.43 25.30 -2.68
N THR A 31 -0.33 24.59 -2.47
CA THR A 31 0.87 24.65 -3.33
C THR A 31 0.74 23.80 -4.60
N ARG A 32 -0.23 22.89 -4.65
CA ARG A 32 -0.54 22.05 -5.81
C ARG A 32 -2.04 21.73 -5.88
N GLU A 33 -2.52 21.37 -7.06
CA GLU A 33 -3.93 21.03 -7.28
C GLU A 33 -4.25 19.62 -6.75
N ARG A 34 -3.44 18.62 -7.15
CA ARG A 34 -3.62 17.22 -6.75
C ARG A 34 -2.34 16.60 -6.22
N ALA A 35 -2.49 15.67 -5.28
CA ALA A 35 -1.45 14.75 -4.85
C ALA A 35 -2.02 13.33 -4.69
N VAL A 36 -1.14 12.34 -4.73
CA VAL A 36 -1.42 11.00 -4.21
C VAL A 36 -0.70 10.85 -2.87
N LEU A 37 -1.39 10.34 -1.85
CA LEU A 37 -0.82 9.93 -0.58
C LEU A 37 -0.90 8.40 -0.48
N ALA A 38 0.25 7.73 -0.51
CA ALA A 38 0.34 6.29 -0.33
C ALA A 38 0.77 5.95 1.10
N VAL A 39 0.04 5.05 1.74
CA VAL A 39 0.47 4.43 2.98
C VAL A 39 1.25 3.18 2.64
N VAL A 40 2.51 3.10 3.08
CA VAL A 40 3.41 2.00 2.72
C VAL A 40 4.23 1.58 3.93
N ASP A 41 4.71 0.34 3.93
CA ASP A 41 5.62 -0.17 4.95
C ASP A 41 6.96 -0.56 4.32
N GLY A 42 8.05 -0.26 5.03
CA GLY A 42 9.42 -0.47 4.56
C GLY A 42 10.04 0.74 3.84
N ASP A 43 11.36 0.86 3.97
CA ASP A 43 12.13 1.96 3.36
C ASP A 43 12.15 1.87 1.83
N GLY A 44 12.33 0.66 1.28
CA GLY A 44 12.31 0.45 -0.17
C GLY A 44 10.94 0.71 -0.78
N ALA A 45 9.84 0.42 -0.06
CA ALA A 45 8.50 0.80 -0.50
C ALA A 45 8.34 2.33 -0.54
N ALA A 46 8.87 3.03 0.46
CA ALA A 46 8.80 4.48 0.52
C ALA A 46 9.58 5.13 -0.63
N GLU A 47 10.77 4.61 -0.95
CA GLU A 47 11.56 5.05 -2.10
C GLU A 47 10.84 4.77 -3.42
N LEU A 48 10.27 3.58 -3.59
CA LEU A 48 9.53 3.18 -4.79
C LEU A 48 8.32 4.09 -5.03
N PHE A 49 7.43 4.22 -4.05
CA PHE A 49 6.22 5.04 -4.21
C PHE A 49 6.53 6.54 -4.35
N ALA A 50 7.56 7.04 -3.66
CA ALA A 50 8.00 8.42 -3.84
C ALA A 50 8.62 8.65 -5.23
N GLY A 51 9.35 7.65 -5.76
CA GLY A 51 9.87 7.65 -7.13
C GLY A 51 8.77 7.74 -8.18
N GLU A 52 7.64 7.07 -7.93
CA GLU A 52 6.41 7.14 -8.74
C GLU A 52 5.55 8.40 -8.47
N GLY A 53 6.05 9.34 -7.67
CA GLY A 53 5.43 10.65 -7.46
C GLY A 53 4.40 10.74 -6.33
N ALA A 54 4.22 9.68 -5.52
CA ALA A 54 3.35 9.72 -4.35
C ALA A 54 4.01 10.42 -3.16
N CYS A 55 3.23 11.17 -2.39
CA CYS A 55 3.57 11.48 -1.01
C CYS A 55 3.43 10.20 -0.17
N VAL A 56 4.34 9.96 0.77
CA VAL A 56 4.37 8.71 1.53
C VAL A 56 4.05 8.94 3.01
N LEU A 57 3.16 8.13 3.56
CA LEU A 57 2.93 7.95 4.99
C LEU A 57 3.36 6.54 5.39
N ARG A 58 4.07 6.40 6.51
CA ARG A 58 4.53 5.11 7.01
C ARG A 58 3.97 4.80 8.40
N PRO A 59 3.70 3.53 8.72
CA PRO A 59 3.46 3.09 10.08
C PRO A 59 4.64 3.43 11.00
N GLY A 60 4.37 3.59 12.29
CA GLY A 60 5.42 3.89 13.27
C GLY A 60 6.48 2.78 13.36
N PRO A 61 7.70 3.11 13.85
CA PRO A 61 8.77 2.14 14.03
C PRO A 61 8.43 1.07 15.09
N ASP A 62 7.57 1.41 16.06
CA ASP A 62 7.16 0.53 17.17
C ASP A 62 6.02 -0.46 16.82
N ALA A 63 5.60 -0.53 15.55
CA ALA A 63 4.61 -1.51 15.12
C ALA A 63 5.11 -2.92 15.45
N SER A 64 4.30 -3.66 16.21
CA SER A 64 4.69 -4.98 16.72
C SER A 64 4.74 -6.00 15.59
N PRO A 65 5.80 -6.82 15.48
CA PRO A 65 5.78 -7.96 14.57
C PRO A 65 4.67 -8.92 15.00
N GLY A 66 3.58 -8.96 14.23
CA GLY A 66 2.42 -9.84 14.46
C GLY A 66 1.08 -9.15 14.72
N SER A 67 1.02 -7.82 14.87
CA SER A 67 -0.25 -7.08 14.78
C SER A 67 -0.67 -6.90 13.32
N ALA A 68 -1.98 -6.80 13.06
CA ALA A 68 -2.47 -6.52 11.71
C ALA A 68 -1.87 -5.19 11.21
N PRO A 69 -1.31 -5.14 9.98
CA PRO A 69 -0.64 -3.94 9.46
C PRO A 69 -1.50 -2.68 9.46
N ALA A 70 -2.83 -2.86 9.46
CA ALA A 70 -3.84 -1.80 9.45
C ALA A 70 -3.99 -1.02 10.77
N ALA A 71 -3.43 -1.52 11.89
CA ALA A 71 -3.66 -0.96 13.22
C ALA A 71 -2.77 0.24 13.59
N ASP A 72 -1.77 0.56 12.75
CA ASP A 72 -0.68 1.47 13.13
C ASP A 72 -0.84 2.90 12.59
N ILE A 73 -1.86 3.15 11.77
CA ILE A 73 -2.16 4.48 11.21
C ILE A 73 -3.48 5.00 11.77
N SER A 74 -3.39 6.04 12.58
CA SER A 74 -4.56 6.77 13.08
C SER A 74 -5.07 7.81 12.07
N ALA A 75 -6.36 8.16 12.19
CA ALA A 75 -7.01 9.24 11.47
C ALA A 75 -6.28 10.57 11.64
N HIS A 76 -5.71 10.83 12.82
CA HIS A 76 -4.92 12.03 13.06
C HIS A 76 -3.62 12.06 12.26
N GLN A 77 -2.89 10.93 12.20
CA GLN A 77 -1.71 10.82 11.34
C GLN A 77 -2.08 10.95 9.87
N LEU A 78 -3.20 10.35 9.45
CA LEU A 78 -3.68 10.44 8.07
C LEU A 78 -4.04 11.88 7.68
N VAL A 79 -4.83 12.59 8.51
CA VAL A 79 -5.17 14.01 8.27
C VAL A 79 -3.93 14.87 8.18
N ARG A 80 -2.97 14.67 9.11
CA ARG A 80 -1.71 15.41 9.09
C ARG A 80 -0.96 15.17 7.78
N ALA A 81 -0.82 13.91 7.35
CA ALA A 81 -0.14 13.58 6.10
C ALA A 81 -0.86 14.16 4.87
N VAL A 82 -2.19 14.11 4.84
CA VAL A 82 -3.02 14.72 3.80
C VAL A 82 -2.77 16.23 3.72
N VAL A 83 -2.86 16.95 4.85
CA VAL A 83 -2.57 18.39 4.91
C VAL A 83 -1.11 18.67 4.50
N ASP A 84 -0.19 17.80 4.90
CA ASP A 84 1.23 17.96 4.63
C ASP A 84 1.61 17.77 3.16
N THR A 85 0.73 17.18 2.34
CA THR A 85 0.88 17.18 0.87
C THR A 85 0.82 18.59 0.30
N GLY A 86 0.09 19.50 0.94
CA GLY A 86 -0.15 20.86 0.43
C GLY A 86 -0.99 20.90 -0.85
N ALA A 87 -1.79 19.87 -1.11
CA ALA A 87 -2.69 19.77 -2.24
C ALA A 87 -4.15 20.11 -1.88
N ALA A 88 -4.89 20.66 -2.83
CA ALA A 88 -6.33 20.88 -2.67
C ALA A 88 -7.14 19.57 -2.72
N GLN A 89 -6.65 18.60 -3.51
CA GLN A 89 -7.24 17.27 -3.68
C GLN A 89 -6.18 16.20 -3.41
N VAL A 90 -6.52 15.17 -2.63
CA VAL A 90 -5.61 14.07 -2.30
C VAL A 90 -6.27 12.72 -2.57
N MET A 91 -5.69 11.96 -3.49
CA MET A 91 -5.99 10.54 -3.67
C MET A 91 -5.27 9.74 -2.59
N VAL A 92 -5.96 8.93 -1.80
CA VAL A 92 -5.35 8.16 -0.71
C VAL A 92 -5.30 6.68 -1.06
N LEU A 93 -4.10 6.08 -1.06
CA LEU A 93 -3.86 4.65 -1.25
C LEU A 93 -3.57 4.01 0.12
N PRO A 94 -4.56 3.41 0.80
CA PRO A 94 -4.34 2.79 2.11
C PRO A 94 -3.49 1.52 2.07
N ASN A 95 -3.38 0.84 0.92
CA ASN A 95 -2.60 -0.37 0.68
C ASN A 95 -2.71 -1.49 1.74
N GLY A 96 -3.84 -1.59 2.45
CA GLY A 96 -4.03 -2.53 3.56
C GLY A 96 -3.42 -2.12 4.91
N TYR A 97 -2.83 -0.92 5.01
CA TYR A 97 -2.16 -0.41 6.23
C TYR A 97 -2.98 0.62 7.01
N VAL A 98 -4.23 0.87 6.60
CA VAL A 98 -5.13 1.77 7.32
C VAL A 98 -6.43 1.05 7.60
N ALA A 99 -6.81 0.94 8.87
CA ALA A 99 -8.12 0.44 9.26
C ALA A 99 -9.23 1.29 8.61
N VAL A 100 -10.32 0.65 8.21
CA VAL A 100 -11.41 1.32 7.49
C VAL A 100 -12.00 2.46 8.32
N GLU A 101 -12.13 2.29 9.62
CA GLU A 101 -12.64 3.31 10.54
C GLU A 101 -11.72 4.53 10.60
N GLU A 102 -10.40 4.31 10.65
CA GLU A 102 -9.39 5.37 10.69
C GLU A 102 -9.31 6.11 9.34
N LEU A 103 -9.45 5.37 8.23
CA LEU A 103 -9.52 5.95 6.88
C LEU A 103 -10.74 6.87 6.74
N VAL A 104 -11.93 6.39 7.12
CA VAL A 104 -13.17 7.17 7.06
C VAL A 104 -13.10 8.40 7.97
N ALA A 105 -12.62 8.23 9.20
CA ALA A 105 -12.46 9.33 10.14
C ALA A 105 -11.44 10.36 9.62
N GLY A 106 -10.33 9.93 9.06
CA GLY A 106 -9.30 10.81 8.50
C GLY A 106 -9.78 11.58 7.28
N CYS A 107 -10.44 10.91 6.32
CA CYS A 107 -11.04 11.57 5.16
C CYS A 107 -12.09 12.62 5.60
N THR A 108 -12.95 12.27 6.55
CA THR A 108 -13.97 13.19 7.08
C THR A 108 -13.34 14.41 7.75
N ALA A 109 -12.29 14.20 8.56
CA ALA A 109 -11.61 15.28 9.26
C ALA A 109 -10.83 16.20 8.30
N ALA A 110 -10.28 15.69 7.20
CA ALA A 110 -9.58 16.47 6.19
C ALA A 110 -10.48 17.50 5.47
N LEU A 111 -11.78 17.21 5.33
CA LEU A 111 -12.76 18.17 4.81
C LEU A 111 -12.81 19.45 5.66
N GLY A 112 -12.63 19.33 6.99
CA GLY A 112 -12.53 20.47 7.90
C GLY A 112 -11.32 21.38 7.63
N TRP A 113 -10.30 20.86 6.95
CA TRP A 113 -9.13 21.60 6.48
C TRP A 113 -9.29 22.12 5.05
N GLY A 114 -10.43 21.86 4.38
CA GLY A 114 -10.65 22.27 3.00
C GLY A 114 -9.83 21.46 1.99
N VAL A 115 -9.41 20.24 2.35
CA VAL A 115 -8.81 19.26 1.42
C VAL A 115 -9.90 18.28 1.01
N ASP A 116 -10.08 18.10 -0.29
CA ASP A 116 -10.93 17.06 -0.84
C ASP A 116 -10.15 15.75 -0.90
N VAL A 117 -10.67 14.70 -0.27
CA VAL A 117 -9.96 13.42 -0.11
C VAL A 117 -10.75 12.31 -0.79
N VAL A 118 -10.07 11.62 -1.71
CA VAL A 118 -10.64 10.50 -2.46
C VAL A 118 -9.89 9.22 -2.07
N PRO A 119 -10.47 8.35 -1.23
CA PRO A 119 -9.87 7.07 -0.92
C PRO A 119 -9.99 6.12 -2.12
N VAL A 120 -8.87 5.59 -2.59
CA VAL A 120 -8.81 4.51 -3.59
C VAL A 120 -8.77 3.17 -2.85
N PRO A 121 -9.62 2.19 -3.16
CA PRO A 121 -9.78 0.98 -2.36
C PRO A 121 -8.65 -0.06 -2.60
N THR A 122 -7.42 0.28 -2.21
CA THR A 122 -6.24 -0.60 -2.33
C THR A 122 -6.02 -1.40 -1.05
N GLY A 123 -6.08 -2.73 -1.12
CA GLY A 123 -5.82 -3.65 0.00
C GLY A 123 -4.37 -4.14 0.09
N SER A 124 -3.53 -3.83 -0.90
CA SER A 124 -2.10 -4.19 -0.92
C SER A 124 -1.29 -3.15 -1.69
N MET A 125 0.02 -3.03 -1.39
CA MET A 125 0.92 -2.10 -2.09
C MET A 125 0.99 -2.38 -3.59
N VAL A 126 0.88 -3.63 -4.04
CA VAL A 126 0.86 -3.94 -5.48
C VAL A 126 -0.37 -3.37 -6.18
N GLN A 127 -1.54 -3.33 -5.51
CA GLN A 127 -2.71 -2.64 -6.03
C GLN A 127 -2.53 -1.12 -6.00
N GLY A 128 -1.80 -0.62 -5.00
CA GLY A 128 -1.38 0.78 -4.93
C GLY A 128 -0.51 1.20 -6.11
N LEU A 129 0.45 0.37 -6.51
CA LEU A 129 1.28 0.60 -7.69
C LEU A 129 0.44 0.58 -8.97
N ALA A 130 -0.46 -0.40 -9.13
CA ALA A 130 -1.38 -0.46 -10.26
C ALA A 130 -2.25 0.80 -10.37
N ALA A 131 -2.78 1.29 -9.24
CA ALA A 131 -3.54 2.54 -9.19
C ALA A 131 -2.67 3.76 -9.52
N LEU A 132 -1.45 3.83 -8.98
CA LEU A 132 -0.55 4.96 -9.17
C LEU A 132 -0.06 5.05 -10.62
N ALA A 133 0.17 3.92 -11.29
CA ALA A 133 0.61 3.85 -12.68
C ALA A 133 -0.37 4.49 -13.68
N VAL A 134 -1.67 4.54 -13.33
CA VAL A 134 -2.72 5.14 -14.16
C VAL A 134 -3.17 6.52 -13.68
N HIS A 135 -2.52 7.07 -12.66
CA HIS A 135 -2.84 8.37 -12.12
C HIS A 135 -2.62 9.47 -13.16
N ASP A 136 -3.63 10.31 -13.37
CA ASP A 136 -3.54 11.47 -14.26
C ASP A 136 -3.96 12.76 -13.53
N PRO A 137 -2.99 13.61 -13.12
CA PRO A 137 -3.29 14.86 -12.43
C PRO A 137 -3.98 15.89 -13.35
N ALA A 138 -3.95 15.73 -14.67
CA ALA A 138 -4.64 16.62 -15.61
C ALA A 138 -6.14 16.28 -15.77
N SER A 139 -6.55 15.07 -15.39
CA SER A 139 -7.94 14.62 -15.43
C SER A 139 -8.77 15.18 -14.27
N GLN A 140 -10.10 15.19 -14.41
CA GLN A 140 -10.99 15.52 -13.30
C GLN A 140 -10.81 14.53 -12.15
N ALA A 141 -10.91 14.99 -10.90
CA ALA A 141 -10.59 14.17 -9.73
C ALA A 141 -11.43 12.90 -9.64
N VAL A 142 -12.70 12.99 -10.01
CA VAL A 142 -13.63 11.86 -10.01
C VAL A 142 -13.24 10.83 -11.07
N ASP A 143 -12.82 11.27 -12.25
CA ASP A 143 -12.44 10.38 -13.36
C ASP A 143 -11.08 9.70 -13.09
N ASP A 144 -10.12 10.46 -12.57
CA ASP A 144 -8.83 9.97 -12.11
C ASP A 144 -9.01 8.94 -10.99
N GLY A 145 -9.74 9.31 -9.93
CA GLY A 145 -10.06 8.39 -8.83
C GLY A 145 -10.79 7.13 -9.28
N TYR A 146 -11.73 7.22 -10.23
CA TYR A 146 -12.38 6.06 -10.84
C TYR A 146 -11.39 5.18 -11.60
N THR A 147 -10.51 5.77 -12.41
CA THR A 147 -9.51 5.05 -13.20
C THR A 147 -8.51 4.34 -12.28
N MET A 148 -8.01 5.02 -11.26
CA MET A 148 -7.15 4.45 -10.22
C MET A 148 -7.84 3.29 -9.49
N ALA A 149 -9.11 3.45 -9.08
CA ALA A 149 -9.87 2.41 -8.40
C ALA A 149 -10.13 1.19 -9.30
N ARG A 150 -10.35 1.41 -10.60
CA ARG A 150 -10.52 0.34 -11.58
C ARG A 150 -9.23 -0.44 -11.79
N ALA A 151 -8.08 0.23 -11.86
CA ALA A 151 -6.77 -0.43 -11.96
C ALA A 151 -6.47 -1.24 -10.69
N ALA A 152 -6.63 -0.65 -9.50
CA ALA A 152 -6.47 -1.37 -8.23
C ALA A 152 -7.36 -2.62 -8.13
N GLY A 153 -8.62 -2.50 -8.54
CA GLY A 153 -9.58 -3.61 -8.50
C GLY A 153 -9.37 -4.68 -9.58
N ALA A 154 -8.68 -4.34 -10.68
CA ALA A 154 -8.31 -5.29 -11.72
C ALA A 154 -7.04 -6.08 -11.35
N ALA A 155 -6.13 -5.47 -10.60
CA ALA A 155 -4.93 -6.12 -10.10
C ALA A 155 -5.29 -7.22 -9.10
N ARG A 156 -5.15 -8.49 -9.52
CA ARG A 156 -5.23 -9.64 -8.61
C ARG A 156 -4.00 -9.61 -7.72
N HIS A 157 -4.18 -9.88 -6.43
CA HIS A 157 -3.08 -9.83 -5.50
C HIS A 157 -3.14 -10.93 -4.45
N GLY A 158 -2.00 -11.20 -3.85
CA GLY A 158 -1.85 -12.09 -2.72
C GLY A 158 -0.57 -11.77 -1.96
N SER A 159 -0.33 -12.50 -0.88
CA SER A 159 0.91 -12.43 -0.13
C SER A 159 1.45 -13.80 0.22
N VAL A 160 2.76 -13.86 0.46
CA VAL A 160 3.42 -15.07 0.93
C VAL A 160 3.99 -14.83 2.32
N ARG A 161 3.75 -15.76 3.24
CA ARG A 161 4.22 -15.66 4.63
C ARG A 161 4.78 -17.00 5.10
N THR A 162 5.75 -16.95 6.01
CA THR A 162 6.21 -18.15 6.73
C THR A 162 5.27 -18.49 7.88
N ALA A 163 4.83 -19.73 7.95
CA ALA A 163 4.06 -20.25 9.08
C ALA A 163 4.90 -20.22 10.36
N THR A 164 4.39 -19.58 11.41
CA THR A 164 5.07 -19.51 12.73
C THR A 164 4.59 -20.57 13.70
N GLN A 165 3.44 -21.18 13.42
CA GLN A 165 2.81 -22.19 14.24
C GLN A 165 2.04 -23.18 13.35
N ARG A 166 1.80 -24.38 13.88
CA ARG A 166 0.96 -25.37 13.22
C ARG A 166 -0.50 -24.92 13.21
N ALA A 167 -1.15 -24.96 12.05
CA ALA A 167 -2.56 -24.63 11.91
C ALA A 167 -3.24 -25.44 10.80
N LEU A 168 -4.56 -25.60 10.92
CA LEU A 168 -5.40 -26.15 9.84
C LEU A 168 -5.88 -24.99 8.95
N THR A 169 -5.60 -25.09 7.65
CA THR A 169 -5.97 -24.10 6.62
C THR A 169 -6.85 -24.76 5.54
N TRP A 170 -7.38 -23.95 4.63
CA TRP A 170 -8.11 -24.46 3.47
C TRP A 170 -7.24 -25.32 2.55
N ALA A 171 -5.95 -25.01 2.44
CA ALA A 171 -4.96 -25.79 1.70
C ALA A 171 -4.40 -27.01 2.47
N GLY A 172 -4.89 -27.27 3.69
CA GLY A 172 -4.44 -28.37 4.54
C GLY A 172 -3.72 -27.89 5.81
N THR A 173 -3.04 -28.81 6.49
CA THR A 173 -2.28 -28.47 7.70
C THR A 173 -0.92 -27.89 7.31
N CYS A 174 -0.56 -26.74 7.89
CA CYS A 174 0.81 -26.21 7.83
C CYS A 174 1.55 -26.50 9.13
N GLU A 175 2.87 -26.61 9.03
CA GLU A 175 3.82 -26.70 10.14
C GLU A 175 4.67 -25.41 10.21
N PRO A 176 5.27 -25.08 11.36
CA PRO A 176 6.21 -23.96 11.44
C PRO A 176 7.34 -24.08 10.42
N GLY A 177 7.61 -23.02 9.67
CA GLY A 177 8.59 -22.97 8.59
C GLY A 177 8.02 -23.15 7.19
N ASP A 178 6.80 -23.69 7.06
CA ASP A 178 6.12 -23.81 5.77
C ASP A 178 5.85 -22.43 5.16
N GLY A 179 5.92 -22.32 3.84
CA GLY A 179 5.44 -21.16 3.11
C GLY A 179 3.92 -21.22 2.93
N LEU A 180 3.25 -20.10 3.18
CA LEU A 180 1.82 -19.92 3.03
C LEU A 180 1.55 -18.91 1.92
N GLY A 181 0.82 -19.31 0.89
CA GLY A 181 0.30 -18.40 -0.14
C GLY A 181 -1.13 -17.99 0.22
N ILE A 182 -1.34 -16.68 0.36
CA ILE A 182 -2.58 -16.07 0.82
C ILE A 182 -3.18 -15.23 -0.31
N ALA A 183 -4.47 -15.42 -0.59
CA ALA A 183 -5.23 -14.52 -1.47
C ALA A 183 -6.64 -14.34 -0.90
N GLY A 184 -7.17 -13.11 -0.95
CA GLY A 184 -8.49 -12.79 -0.39
C GLY A 184 -8.64 -13.15 1.08
N ASP A 185 -7.60 -12.91 1.89
CA ASP A 185 -7.51 -13.24 3.32
C ASP A 185 -7.55 -14.74 3.66
N GLU A 186 -7.48 -15.63 2.67
CA GLU A 186 -7.46 -17.08 2.87
C GLU A 186 -6.11 -17.70 2.48
N VAL A 187 -5.64 -18.67 3.26
CA VAL A 187 -4.46 -19.48 2.91
C VAL A 187 -4.87 -20.54 1.91
N LEU A 188 -4.47 -20.35 0.65
CA LEU A 188 -4.81 -21.21 -0.48
C LEU A 188 -3.67 -22.12 -0.92
N ILE A 189 -2.44 -21.84 -0.48
CA ILE A 189 -1.25 -22.63 -0.78
C ILE A 189 -0.49 -22.91 0.52
N VAL A 190 -0.12 -24.17 0.74
CA VAL A 190 0.85 -24.58 1.76
C VAL A 190 1.99 -25.31 1.04
N ALA A 191 3.21 -24.81 1.21
CA ALA A 191 4.42 -25.35 0.62
C ALA A 191 5.54 -25.46 1.66
N ARG A 192 6.62 -26.17 1.32
CA ARG A 192 7.74 -26.39 2.24
C ARG A 192 8.50 -25.12 2.62
N ASP A 193 8.44 -24.09 1.79
CA ASP A 193 9.14 -22.83 1.96
C ASP A 193 8.43 -21.69 1.21
N VAL A 194 8.92 -20.46 1.41
CA VAL A 194 8.42 -19.24 0.76
C VAL A 194 8.47 -19.34 -0.76
N ALA A 195 9.52 -19.93 -1.34
CA ALA A 195 9.67 -20.05 -2.79
C ALA A 195 8.57 -20.94 -3.40
N GLY A 196 8.31 -22.11 -2.81
CA GLY A 196 7.26 -23.00 -3.25
C GLY A 196 5.87 -22.39 -3.11
N ALA A 197 5.64 -21.62 -2.03
CA ALA A 197 4.37 -20.93 -1.83
C ALA A 197 4.17 -19.78 -2.83
N ALA A 198 5.23 -19.03 -3.13
CA ALA A 198 5.22 -17.99 -4.15
C ALA A 198 4.91 -18.55 -5.53
N ILE A 199 5.57 -19.65 -5.91
CA ILE A 199 5.29 -20.35 -7.17
C ILE A 199 3.83 -20.80 -7.26
N GLY A 200 3.31 -21.45 -6.21
CA GLY A 200 1.92 -21.90 -6.18
C GLY A 200 0.93 -20.73 -6.24
N LEU A 201 1.24 -19.61 -5.59
CA LEU A 201 0.42 -18.41 -5.62
C LEU A 201 0.46 -17.73 -7.00
N LEU A 202 1.62 -17.66 -7.66
CA LEU A 202 1.75 -17.17 -9.02
C LEU A 202 0.89 -17.97 -10.00
N ASP A 203 1.00 -19.31 -9.97
CA ASP A 203 0.19 -20.18 -10.81
C ASP A 203 -1.32 -19.99 -10.57
N LEU A 204 -1.72 -19.74 -9.32
CA LEU A 204 -3.10 -19.44 -8.97
C LEU A 204 -3.57 -18.09 -9.53
N LEU A 205 -2.80 -17.01 -9.32
CA LEU A 205 -3.17 -15.66 -9.76
C LEU A 205 -3.15 -15.54 -11.29
N LEU A 206 -2.22 -16.23 -11.96
CA LEU A 206 -2.09 -16.25 -13.42
C LEU A 206 -3.01 -17.27 -14.10
N ALA A 207 -3.81 -18.04 -13.36
CA ALA A 207 -4.73 -19.03 -13.94
C ALA A 207 -5.72 -18.42 -14.95
N SER A 208 -6.01 -17.12 -14.81
CA SER A 208 -6.87 -16.35 -15.72
C SER A 208 -6.10 -15.45 -16.70
N GLY A 209 -4.78 -15.66 -16.83
CA GLY A 209 -3.86 -14.83 -17.60
C GLY A 209 -3.40 -13.59 -16.83
N GLY A 210 -2.40 -12.89 -17.37
CA GLY A 210 -1.85 -11.65 -16.85
C GLY A 210 -0.60 -11.28 -17.63
N ASP A 211 -0.39 -9.99 -17.87
CA ASP A 211 0.71 -9.52 -18.72
C ASP A 211 1.90 -9.04 -17.88
N LEU A 212 1.63 -8.62 -16.63
CA LEU A 212 2.64 -8.16 -15.68
C LEU A 212 2.42 -8.79 -14.30
N VAL A 213 3.51 -9.27 -13.71
CA VAL A 213 3.61 -9.70 -12.32
C VAL A 213 4.56 -8.75 -11.59
N THR A 214 4.07 -8.15 -10.50
CA THR A 214 4.88 -7.34 -9.59
C THR A 214 5.07 -8.09 -8.28
N VAL A 215 6.32 -8.30 -7.87
CA VAL A 215 6.69 -8.92 -6.59
C VAL A 215 7.39 -7.90 -5.72
N LEU A 216 6.85 -7.66 -4.53
CA LEU A 216 7.47 -6.83 -3.50
C LEU A 216 8.05 -7.74 -2.44
N VAL A 217 9.36 -7.62 -2.18
CA VAL A 217 10.09 -8.43 -1.21
C VAL A 217 10.13 -7.73 0.14
N GLY A 218 9.69 -8.44 1.19
CA GLY A 218 9.65 -7.95 2.57
C GLY A 218 10.99 -8.06 3.30
N ALA A 219 11.06 -7.49 4.50
CA ALA A 219 12.28 -7.46 5.33
C ALA A 219 12.69 -8.82 5.90
N GLY A 220 11.82 -9.82 5.84
CA GLY A 220 12.09 -11.17 6.34
C GLY A 220 12.95 -12.03 5.42
N ILE A 221 13.31 -11.53 4.24
CA ILE A 221 14.18 -12.22 3.28
C ILE A 221 15.45 -11.39 3.11
N ASP A 222 16.60 -12.01 3.32
CA ASP A 222 17.89 -11.32 3.21
C ASP A 222 18.33 -11.11 1.74
N ASP A 223 19.47 -10.45 1.58
CA ASP A 223 19.92 -10.02 0.26
C ASP A 223 20.31 -11.19 -0.65
N GLU A 224 20.87 -12.26 -0.09
CA GLU A 224 21.28 -13.45 -0.83
C GLU A 224 20.04 -14.31 -1.18
N ASP A 225 19.17 -14.56 -0.20
CA ASP A 225 17.98 -15.38 -0.39
C ASP A 225 17.00 -14.76 -1.39
N ALA A 226 16.81 -13.43 -1.36
CA ALA A 226 15.89 -12.83 -2.33
C ALA A 226 16.46 -12.75 -3.76
N ALA A 227 17.80 -12.81 -3.95
CA ALA A 227 18.37 -12.97 -5.28
C ALA A 227 18.10 -14.38 -5.82
N VAL A 228 18.33 -15.41 -4.98
CA VAL A 228 18.00 -16.81 -5.31
C VAL A 228 16.51 -16.98 -5.59
N LEU A 229 15.65 -16.35 -4.79
CA LEU A 229 14.21 -16.37 -4.99
C LEU A 229 13.83 -15.72 -6.32
N SER A 230 14.40 -14.55 -6.65
CA SER A 230 14.14 -13.89 -7.92
C SER A 230 14.48 -14.79 -9.11
N ASP A 231 15.66 -15.43 -9.09
CA ASP A 231 16.09 -16.37 -10.14
C ASP A 231 15.13 -17.57 -10.27
N LEU A 232 14.61 -18.09 -9.14
CA LEU A 232 13.63 -19.18 -9.14
C LEU A 232 12.29 -18.76 -9.75
N LEU A 233 11.80 -17.56 -9.39
CA LEU A 233 10.55 -17.03 -9.94
C LEU A 233 10.70 -16.71 -11.42
N ASP A 234 11.80 -16.08 -11.84
CA ASP A 234 12.11 -15.77 -13.25
C ASP A 234 12.12 -17.04 -14.09
N LYS A 235 12.80 -18.09 -13.61
CA LYS A 235 12.82 -19.38 -14.30
C LYS A 235 11.43 -20.00 -14.42
N HIS A 236 10.65 -19.99 -13.33
CA HIS A 236 9.29 -20.52 -13.34
C HIS A 236 8.39 -19.76 -14.32
N MET A 237 8.47 -18.43 -14.31
CA MET A 237 7.73 -17.57 -15.23
C MET A 237 8.13 -17.81 -16.69
N HIS A 238 9.43 -17.95 -16.98
CA HIS A 238 9.91 -18.29 -18.31
C HIS A 238 9.36 -19.65 -18.81
N ASP A 239 9.38 -20.66 -17.95
CA ASP A 239 9.00 -22.02 -18.31
C ASP A 239 7.48 -22.21 -18.44
N ARG A 240 6.67 -21.47 -17.66
CA ARG A 240 5.21 -21.68 -17.57
C ARG A 240 4.34 -20.53 -18.07
N HIS A 241 4.87 -19.32 -18.10
CA HIS A 241 4.14 -18.09 -18.43
C HIS A 241 4.98 -17.18 -19.37
N PRO A 242 5.43 -17.65 -20.55
CA PRO A 242 6.42 -16.97 -21.39
C PRO A 242 5.97 -15.64 -22.01
N GLY A 243 4.74 -15.20 -21.77
CA GLY A 243 4.19 -13.91 -22.22
C GLY A 243 4.00 -12.89 -21.10
N THR A 244 4.34 -13.24 -19.86
CA THR A 244 4.11 -12.41 -18.69
C THR A 244 5.44 -11.86 -18.17
N GLU A 245 5.53 -10.55 -18.00
CA GLU A 245 6.71 -9.87 -17.44
C GLU A 245 6.74 -10.03 -15.92
N LEU A 246 7.91 -10.29 -15.34
CA LEU A 246 8.11 -10.32 -13.88
C LEU A 246 9.00 -9.14 -13.47
N VAL A 247 8.51 -8.34 -12.53
CA VAL A 247 9.27 -7.23 -11.93
C VAL A 247 9.31 -7.42 -10.42
N THR A 248 10.51 -7.34 -9.85
CA THR A 248 10.74 -7.56 -8.41
C THR A 248 11.36 -6.33 -7.77
N TYR A 249 10.78 -5.88 -6.64
CA TYR A 249 11.27 -4.74 -5.86
C TYR A 249 11.58 -5.15 -4.42
N ARG A 250 12.74 -4.74 -3.91
CA ARG A 250 13.01 -4.81 -2.46
C ARG A 250 12.31 -3.67 -1.75
N THR A 251 11.28 -4.01 -0.98
CA THR A 251 10.47 -3.02 -0.29
C THR A 251 10.73 -2.97 1.21
N GLY A 252 11.16 -4.09 1.80
CA GLY A 252 11.48 -4.15 3.22
C GLY A 252 10.25 -3.98 4.12
N HIS A 253 9.05 -4.26 3.61
CA HIS A 253 7.84 -4.27 4.44
C HIS A 253 7.90 -5.40 5.46
N ARG A 254 7.18 -5.24 6.57
CA ARG A 254 7.13 -6.20 7.67
C ARG A 254 5.97 -7.18 7.49
N GLY A 255 6.05 -8.29 8.22
CA GLY A 255 4.98 -9.28 8.32
C GLY A 255 5.00 -10.31 7.20
N ASP A 256 4.74 -9.89 5.97
CA ASP A 256 4.76 -10.76 4.80
C ASP A 256 6.17 -10.87 4.20
N ALA A 257 6.47 -12.05 3.66
CA ALA A 257 7.73 -12.31 2.97
C ALA A 257 7.68 -11.72 1.56
N LEU A 258 6.53 -11.85 0.89
CA LEU A 258 6.26 -11.27 -0.43
C LEU A 258 4.85 -10.68 -0.49
N LEU A 259 4.69 -9.60 -1.25
CA LEU A 259 3.39 -9.20 -1.83
C LEU A 259 3.47 -9.41 -3.34
N ILE A 260 2.47 -10.06 -3.92
CA ILE A 260 2.45 -10.40 -5.35
C ILE A 260 1.19 -9.79 -5.97
N GLY A 261 1.37 -9.06 -7.08
CA GLY A 261 0.29 -8.51 -7.89
C GLY A 261 0.38 -9.02 -9.33
N VAL A 262 -0.77 -9.25 -9.96
CA VAL A 262 -0.91 -9.66 -11.36
C VAL A 262 -1.96 -8.79 -12.04
N GLU A 263 -1.55 -8.14 -13.13
CA GLU A 263 -2.40 -7.30 -13.99
C GLU A 263 -2.87 -8.07 -15.22
#